data_AF-A0A8H6QJ97-F1
#
_entry.id   AF-A0A8H6QJ97-F1
#
_cell.length_a   1.000
_cell.length_b   1.000
_cell.length_c   1.000
_cell.angle_alpha   90.00
_cell.angle_beta   90.00
_cell.angle_gamma   90.00
#
_symmetry.space_group_name_H-M   'P 1'
#
loop_
_entity.id
_entity.type
_entity.pdbx_description
1 polymer ?
#
loop_
_entity_poly.entity_id
_entity_poly.type
_entity_poly.pdbx_seq_one_letter_code
_entity_poly.pdbx_strand_id
1 'polypeptide(L)'
;MSHSHSHSHDHDVSHSHDDPFNGHGHSHDILDGPGSYLDREMPLIEGRDWKDRAFTIGIGGPVGSGKTALMLALCHALRDQYNIAAVTNDIFTREDAEFLTRHKALSPSRIRAIETGGCPHAAVREDISANLLALQTLQKQFTTDLLLIESGGDNLAANYSRELADFIIYVIDVAGGDKVPH
;
A
#
# COMPACT_ATOMS: atom_id res chain seq x y z
N MET A 1 -70.01 14.88 31.96
CA MET A 1 -70.26 14.62 30.54
C MET A 1 -69.21 13.64 30.06
N SER A 2 -69.67 12.47 29.66
CA SER A 2 -68.95 11.39 28.99
C SER A 2 -68.36 11.86 27.65
N HIS A 3 -67.19 11.35 27.26
CA HIS A 3 -67.01 10.49 26.08
C HIS A 3 -65.56 9.99 25.98
N SER A 4 -65.44 8.86 25.31
CA SER A 4 -64.39 7.86 25.31
C SER A 4 -63.85 7.64 23.88
N HIS A 5 -62.62 7.09 23.79
CA HIS A 5 -62.02 6.33 22.67
C HIS A 5 -61.80 6.99 21.30
N SER A 6 -60.56 6.93 20.78
CA SER A 6 -60.15 5.89 19.80
C SER A 6 -58.71 6.10 19.31
N HIS A 7 -57.99 4.99 19.10
CA HIS A 7 -56.73 4.91 18.36
C HIS A 7 -57.02 4.75 16.85
N SER A 8 -56.16 5.28 15.99
CA SER A 8 -55.93 4.74 14.64
C SER A 8 -54.50 5.05 14.17
N HIS A 9 -53.80 3.99 13.79
CA HIS A 9 -52.51 3.99 13.10
C HIS A 9 -52.66 4.38 11.62
N ASP A 10 -51.49 4.61 11.01
CA ASP A 10 -51.17 4.59 9.57
C ASP A 10 -51.30 5.91 8.80
N HIS A 11 -50.14 6.47 8.44
CA HIS A 11 -49.78 6.62 7.03
C HIS A 11 -48.26 6.56 6.89
N ASP A 12 -47.81 5.48 6.25
CA ASP A 12 -46.54 5.36 5.53
C ASP A 12 -46.30 6.63 4.70
N VAL A 13 -45.17 7.30 4.93
CA VAL A 13 -44.59 8.20 3.95
C VAL A 13 -43.29 7.56 3.49
N SER A 14 -43.42 6.69 2.49
CA SER A 14 -42.34 6.27 1.64
C SER A 14 -41.77 7.49 0.91
N HIS A 15 -40.61 7.98 1.34
CA HIS A 15 -39.88 8.97 0.56
C HIS A 15 -39.10 8.26 -0.55
N SER A 16 -39.74 8.16 -1.73
CA SER A 16 -39.08 7.87 -2.99
C SER A 16 -38.43 9.16 -3.52
N HIS A 17 -37.10 9.22 -3.50
CA HIS A 17 -36.36 10.21 -4.28
C HIS A 17 -35.91 9.56 -5.58
N ASP A 18 -36.70 9.76 -6.63
CA ASP A 18 -36.28 9.53 -8.01
C ASP A 18 -35.44 10.74 -8.45
N ASP A 19 -34.10 10.61 -8.37
CA ASP A 19 -33.17 11.53 -9.02
C ASP A 19 -32.60 10.86 -10.29
N PRO A 20 -32.90 11.38 -11.50
CA PRO A 20 -32.52 10.75 -12.75
C PRO A 20 -31.21 11.35 -13.28
N PHE A 21 -30.09 11.22 -12.56
CA PHE A 21 -28.76 11.54 -13.13
C PHE A 21 -27.63 10.71 -12.50
N ASN A 22 -27.01 9.89 -13.36
CA ASN A 22 -25.70 9.24 -13.21
C ASN A 22 -25.48 8.28 -12.03
N GLY A 23 -25.63 6.99 -12.34
CA GLY A 23 -25.14 5.89 -11.54
C GLY A 23 -23.62 5.91 -11.39
N HIS A 24 -23.15 6.16 -10.17
CA HIS A 24 -21.84 5.74 -9.71
C HIS A 24 -22.00 4.39 -9.01
N GLY A 25 -22.00 3.32 -9.82
CA GLY A 25 -21.84 1.97 -9.30
C GLY A 25 -20.43 1.84 -8.73
N HIS A 26 -20.30 1.95 -7.41
CA HIS A 26 -19.09 1.50 -6.74
C HIS A 26 -19.13 -0.04 -6.75
N SER A 27 -18.39 -0.66 -7.69
CA SER A 27 -18.07 -2.08 -7.60
C SER A 27 -17.17 -2.24 -6.39
N HIS A 28 -17.74 -2.67 -5.27
CA HIS A 28 -16.95 -3.27 -4.21
C HIS A 28 -16.70 -4.71 -4.65
N ASP A 29 -15.48 -4.99 -5.11
CA ASP A 29 -15.04 -6.37 -5.29
C ASP A 29 -14.95 -6.99 -3.90
N ILE A 30 -15.98 -7.74 -3.54
CA ILE A 30 -15.99 -8.56 -2.31
C ILE A 30 -15.00 -9.69 -2.56
N LEU A 31 -13.86 -9.63 -1.90
CA LEU A 31 -12.83 -10.67 -1.98
C LEU A 31 -13.28 -11.85 -1.11
N ASP A 32 -13.89 -12.88 -1.73
CA ASP A 32 -14.39 -14.10 -1.07
C ASP A 32 -13.28 -15.05 -0.54
N GLY A 33 -12.13 -14.51 -0.15
CA GLY A 33 -11.01 -15.28 0.40
C GLY A 33 -9.71 -14.47 0.49
N PRO A 34 -8.60 -15.07 0.94
CA PRO A 34 -7.30 -14.39 1.08
C PRO A 34 -6.65 -13.94 -0.26
N GLY A 35 -7.42 -13.97 -1.36
CA GLY A 35 -6.97 -13.76 -2.73
C GLY A 35 -6.24 -14.98 -3.29
N SER A 36 -6.56 -15.38 -4.52
CA SER A 36 -5.77 -16.35 -5.27
C SER A 36 -4.52 -15.66 -5.82
N TYR A 37 -3.33 -16.23 -5.61
CA TYR A 37 -2.09 -15.71 -6.24
C TYR A 37 -2.14 -15.81 -7.77
N LEU A 38 -2.83 -16.82 -8.28
CA LEU A 38 -2.91 -17.11 -9.73
C LEU A 38 -3.88 -16.19 -10.45
N ASP A 39 -4.90 -15.68 -9.75
CA ASP A 39 -5.96 -14.84 -10.33
C ASP A 39 -5.76 -13.35 -10.01
N ARG A 40 -4.54 -12.94 -9.61
CA ARG A 40 -4.22 -11.52 -9.40
C ARG A 40 -4.10 -10.82 -10.73
N GLU A 41 -4.62 -9.60 -10.80
CA GLU A 41 -4.35 -8.73 -11.94
C GLU A 41 -2.84 -8.55 -12.12
N MET A 42 -2.38 -8.75 -13.35
CA MET A 42 -0.98 -8.63 -13.69
C MET A 42 -0.48 -7.18 -13.53
N PRO A 43 0.83 -6.98 -13.30
CA PRO A 43 1.43 -5.66 -13.35
C PRO A 43 1.15 -4.96 -14.67
N LEU A 44 1.22 -3.62 -14.68
CA LEU A 44 1.18 -2.85 -15.92
C LEU A 44 2.46 -3.15 -16.72
N ILE A 45 2.36 -4.05 -17.71
CA ILE A 45 3.49 -4.50 -18.53
C ILE A 45 3.59 -3.68 -19.83
N GLU A 46 2.48 -3.14 -20.32
CA GLU A 46 2.44 -2.40 -21.59
C GLU A 46 3.19 -1.08 -21.47
N GLY A 47 4.18 -0.86 -22.35
CA GLY A 47 5.00 0.36 -22.36
C GLY A 47 6.12 0.40 -21.31
N ARG A 48 6.34 -0.68 -20.55
CA ARG A 48 7.37 -0.69 -19.51
C ARG A 48 8.78 -1.00 -20.04
N ASP A 49 9.76 -0.16 -19.69
CA ASP A 49 11.19 -0.44 -19.88
C ASP A 49 11.84 -0.95 -18.58
N TRP A 50 12.14 -2.25 -18.54
CA TRP A 50 12.81 -2.91 -17.42
C TRP A 50 14.27 -2.47 -17.22
N LYS A 51 14.87 -1.83 -18.22
CA LYS A 51 16.21 -1.25 -18.09
C LYS A 51 16.18 0.05 -17.30
N ASP A 52 15.09 0.80 -17.40
CA ASP A 52 14.92 2.06 -16.67
C ASP A 52 14.56 1.82 -15.20
N ARG A 53 13.70 0.82 -14.94
CA ARG A 53 13.35 0.40 -13.58
C ARG A 53 13.03 -1.09 -13.51
N ALA A 54 13.73 -1.79 -12.62
CA ALA A 54 13.50 -3.21 -12.34
C ALA A 54 12.10 -3.48 -11.76
N PHE A 55 11.79 -4.76 -11.53
CA PHE A 55 10.55 -5.16 -10.86
C PHE A 55 10.51 -4.62 -9.43
N THR A 56 9.41 -3.98 -9.05
CA THR A 56 9.23 -3.29 -7.79
C THR A 56 8.23 -4.00 -6.88
N ILE A 57 8.62 -4.19 -5.63
CA ILE A 57 7.77 -4.79 -4.59
C ILE A 57 7.50 -3.73 -3.53
N GLY A 58 6.26 -3.30 -3.41
CA GLY A 58 5.77 -2.41 -2.36
C GLY A 58 5.43 -3.19 -1.09
N ILE A 59 5.88 -2.70 0.06
CA ILE A 59 5.61 -3.24 1.38
C ILE A 59 4.84 -2.17 2.15
N GLY A 60 3.52 -2.33 2.19
CA GLY A 60 2.59 -1.41 2.84
C GLY A 60 2.01 -1.99 4.14
N GLY A 61 1.38 -1.14 4.95
CA GLY A 61 0.78 -1.54 6.21
C GLY A 61 0.76 -0.44 7.27
N PRO A 62 -0.02 -0.62 8.35
CA PRO A 62 -0.05 0.31 9.48
C PRO A 62 1.31 0.58 10.12
N VAL A 63 1.41 1.70 10.83
CA VAL A 63 2.54 1.96 11.72
C VAL A 63 2.63 0.81 12.75
N GLY A 64 3.84 0.27 12.94
CA GLY A 64 4.07 -0.81 13.89
C GLY A 64 3.68 -2.23 13.41
N SER A 65 3.15 -2.42 12.20
CA SER A 65 2.74 -3.75 11.72
C SER A 65 3.90 -4.71 11.37
N GLY A 66 5.15 -4.23 11.39
CA GLY A 66 6.34 -5.05 11.11
C GLY A 66 6.87 -4.97 9.66
N LYS A 67 6.48 -3.94 8.89
CA LYS A 67 6.98 -3.69 7.53
C LYS A 67 8.51 -3.73 7.41
N THR A 68 9.20 -2.94 8.23
CA THR A 68 10.66 -2.86 8.24
C THR A 68 11.30 -4.19 8.63
N ALA A 69 10.66 -4.96 9.53
CA ALA A 69 11.12 -6.29 9.90
C ALA A 69 10.97 -7.29 8.74
N LEU A 70 9.86 -7.24 8.00
CA LEU A 70 9.69 -8.01 6.77
C LEU A 70 10.71 -7.60 5.70
N MET A 71 10.93 -6.30 5.51
CA MET A 71 11.91 -5.77 4.56
C MET A 71 13.32 -6.29 4.88
N LEU A 72 13.72 -6.30 6.15
CA LEU A 72 14.98 -6.88 6.62
C LEU A 72 15.08 -8.37 6.28
N ALA A 73 14.04 -9.15 6.57
CA ALA A 73 13.99 -10.58 6.30
C ALA A 73 14.11 -10.89 4.79
N LEU A 74 13.38 -10.13 3.95
CA LEU A 74 13.46 -10.25 2.50
C LEU A 74 14.84 -9.90 1.97
N CYS A 75 15.47 -8.83 2.48
CA CYS A 75 16.82 -8.47 2.09
C CYS A 75 17.81 -9.60 2.39
N HIS A 76 17.75 -10.20 3.58
CA HIS A 76 18.63 -11.31 3.92
C HIS A 76 18.37 -12.57 3.10
N ALA A 77 17.11 -12.88 2.82
CA ALA A 77 16.75 -14.07 2.06
C ALA A 77 17.12 -13.98 0.57
N LEU A 78 17.06 -12.78 -0.02
CA LEU A 78 17.15 -12.60 -1.48
C LEU A 78 18.51 -12.09 -1.96
N ARG A 79 19.25 -11.32 -1.16
CA ARG A 79 20.45 -10.58 -1.63
C ARG A 79 21.60 -11.44 -2.16
N ASP A 80 21.64 -12.72 -1.81
CA ASP A 80 22.70 -13.63 -2.24
C ASP A 80 22.40 -14.25 -3.62
N GLN A 81 21.14 -14.21 -4.06
CA GLN A 81 20.67 -14.76 -5.34
C GLN A 81 20.24 -13.67 -6.32
N TYR A 82 19.76 -12.54 -5.81
CA TYR A 82 19.25 -11.42 -6.59
C TYR A 82 20.02 -10.14 -6.26
N ASN A 83 20.28 -9.34 -7.27
CA ASN A 83 20.85 -8.02 -7.13
C ASN A 83 19.76 -7.03 -6.72
N ILE A 84 19.67 -6.72 -5.42
CA ILE A 84 18.55 -5.93 -4.88
C ILE A 84 18.99 -4.57 -4.32
N ALA A 85 18.03 -3.64 -4.27
CA ALA A 85 18.14 -2.38 -3.55
C ALA A 85 16.80 -2.00 -2.90
N ALA A 86 16.85 -1.06 -1.96
CA ALA A 86 15.77 -0.77 -1.02
C ALA A 86 15.50 0.74 -0.95
N VAL A 87 14.23 1.11 -0.97
CA VAL A 87 13.73 2.45 -0.67
C VAL A 87 12.85 2.38 0.56
N THR A 88 13.10 3.21 1.57
CA THR A 88 12.22 3.37 2.73
C THR A 88 11.62 4.77 2.67
N ASN A 89 10.34 4.87 2.95
CA ASN A 89 9.64 6.14 3.12
C ASN A 89 9.45 6.38 4.60
N ASP A 90 9.80 7.55 5.10
CA ASP A 90 9.57 7.99 6.48
C ASP A 90 9.02 9.42 6.46
N ILE A 91 8.21 9.80 7.44
CA ILE A 91 7.53 11.11 7.43
C ILE A 91 8.55 12.25 7.66
N PHE A 92 9.31 12.17 8.76
CA PHE A 92 10.27 13.21 9.19
C PHE A 92 11.58 12.63 9.73
N THR A 93 11.82 11.34 9.52
CA THR A 93 12.97 10.63 10.06
C THR A 93 13.64 9.80 8.96
N ARG A 94 14.70 9.09 9.32
CA ARG A 94 15.38 8.11 8.45
C ARG A 94 15.60 6.79 9.19
N GLU A 95 14.77 6.56 10.19
CA GLU A 95 14.96 5.51 11.19
C GLU A 95 14.92 4.13 10.55
N ASP A 96 14.05 3.92 9.56
CA ASP A 96 13.93 2.62 8.89
C ASP A 96 15.17 2.32 8.04
N ALA A 97 15.66 3.30 7.28
CA ALA A 97 16.90 3.16 6.51
C ALA A 97 18.12 2.91 7.41
N GLU A 98 18.21 3.62 8.53
CA GLU A 98 19.27 3.46 9.52
C GLU A 98 19.17 2.10 10.23
N PHE A 99 17.96 1.65 10.55
CA PHE A 99 17.70 0.34 11.10
C PHE A 99 18.19 -0.75 10.15
N LEU A 100 17.78 -0.72 8.87
CA LEU A 100 18.20 -1.69 7.87
C LEU A 100 19.72 -1.68 7.67
N THR A 101 20.34 -0.50 7.66
CA THR A 101 21.79 -0.36 7.53
C THR A 101 22.53 -0.96 8.73
N ARG A 102 22.09 -0.66 9.96
CA ARG A 102 22.69 -1.20 11.19
C ARG A 102 22.58 -2.72 11.28
N HIS A 103 21.46 -3.28 10.81
CA HIS A 103 21.23 -4.73 10.76
C HIS A 103 21.85 -5.39 9.52
N LYS A 104 22.62 -4.64 8.74
CA LYS A 104 23.32 -5.12 7.55
C LYS A 104 22.37 -5.77 6.57
N ALA A 105 21.17 -5.21 6.35
CA ALA A 105 20.22 -5.71 5.36
C ALA A 105 20.87 -5.74 3.97
N LEU A 106 21.43 -4.60 3.56
CA LEU A 106 22.21 -4.39 2.34
C LEU A 106 23.37 -3.42 2.62
N SER A 107 24.24 -3.20 1.64
CA SER A 107 25.22 -2.11 1.75
C SER A 107 24.49 -0.76 1.86
N PRO A 108 25.00 0.22 2.65
CA PRO A 108 24.33 1.51 2.82
C PRO A 108 24.03 2.22 1.49
N SER A 109 24.92 2.05 0.50
CA SER A 109 24.75 2.61 -0.84
C SER A 109 23.54 2.09 -1.61
N ARG A 110 22.95 0.96 -1.20
CA ARG A 110 21.77 0.32 -1.80
C ARG A 110 20.46 0.62 -1.05
N ILE A 111 20.52 1.37 0.04
CA ILE A 111 19.35 1.79 0.81
C ILE A 111 19.16 3.29 0.59
N ARG A 112 17.95 3.70 0.22
CA ARG A 112 17.57 5.12 0.05
C ARG A 112 16.41 5.43 0.98
N ALA A 113 16.57 6.48 1.78
CA ALA A 113 15.47 7.03 2.57
C ALA A 113 14.82 8.17 1.79
N ILE A 114 13.50 8.23 1.80
CA ILE A 114 12.69 9.33 1.28
C ILE A 114 11.91 9.91 2.45
N GLU A 115 12.07 11.21 2.68
CA GLU A 115 11.26 11.96 3.62
C GLU A 115 9.99 12.42 2.89
N THR A 116 8.85 11.83 3.23
CA THR A 116 7.57 12.08 2.53
C THR A 116 6.86 13.35 3.01
N GLY A 117 7.28 13.89 4.15
CA GLY A 117 6.51 14.90 4.86
C GLY A 117 5.20 14.33 5.40
N GLY A 118 4.23 15.19 5.72
CA GLY A 118 3.03 14.85 6.51
C GLY A 118 1.97 13.94 5.87
N CYS A 119 2.15 13.47 4.63
CA CYS A 119 1.18 12.63 3.92
C CYS A 119 1.86 11.37 3.33
N PRO A 120 2.23 10.37 4.15
CA PRO A 120 2.96 9.17 3.68
C PRO A 120 2.20 8.40 2.59
N HIS A 121 0.87 8.31 2.68
CA HIS A 121 0.00 7.73 1.65
C HIS A 121 0.22 8.34 0.27
N ALA A 122 0.38 9.66 0.22
CA ALA A 122 0.51 10.40 -1.03
C ALA A 122 1.79 10.05 -1.76
N ALA A 123 2.88 9.82 -1.03
CA ALA A 123 4.19 9.51 -1.61
C ALA A 123 4.24 8.16 -2.34
N VAL A 124 3.28 7.26 -2.07
CA VAL A 124 3.21 5.93 -2.71
C VAL A 124 2.02 5.78 -3.66
N ARG A 125 1.10 6.74 -3.70
CA ARG A 125 -0.14 6.66 -4.49
C ARG A 125 -0.33 7.84 -5.43
N GLU A 126 -0.45 9.07 -4.90
CA GLU A 126 -0.76 10.25 -5.72
C GLU A 126 0.48 10.95 -6.29
N ASP A 127 1.53 11.16 -5.50
CA ASP A 127 2.79 11.78 -5.92
C ASP A 127 3.97 10.82 -5.69
N ILE A 128 4.13 9.90 -6.62
CA ILE A 128 5.16 8.86 -6.58
C ILE A 128 6.52 9.33 -7.13
N SER A 129 6.65 10.60 -7.49
CA SER A 129 7.79 11.13 -8.26
C SER A 129 9.13 10.92 -7.56
N ALA A 130 9.18 11.17 -6.26
CA ALA A 130 10.39 10.98 -5.45
C ALA A 130 10.81 9.50 -5.38
N ASN A 131 9.83 8.61 -5.21
CA ASN A 131 10.05 7.17 -5.21
C ASN A 131 10.55 6.68 -6.57
N LEU A 132 9.92 7.09 -7.67
CA LEU A 132 10.34 6.74 -9.03
C LEU A 132 11.79 7.16 -9.30
N LEU A 133 12.14 8.39 -8.97
CA LEU A 133 13.49 8.91 -9.16
C LEU A 133 14.54 8.11 -8.36
N ALA A 134 14.23 7.77 -7.11
CA ALA A 134 15.12 6.96 -6.28
C ALA A 134 15.32 5.56 -6.87
N LEU A 135 14.24 4.93 -7.35
CA LEU A 135 14.25 3.61 -7.96
C LEU A 135 15.05 3.57 -9.26
N GLN A 136 14.83 4.54 -10.16
CA GLN A 136 15.60 4.68 -11.40
C GLN A 136 17.08 4.93 -11.12
N THR A 137 17.39 5.74 -10.10
CA THR A 137 18.78 6.00 -9.70
C THR A 137 19.46 4.72 -9.20
N LEU A 138 18.79 3.95 -8.36
CA LEU A 138 19.29 2.66 -7.88
C LEU A 138 19.44 1.65 -9.02
N GLN A 139 18.47 1.59 -9.93
CA GLN A 139 18.53 0.72 -11.11
C GLN A 139 19.73 1.05 -11.98
N LYS A 140 19.94 2.34 -12.28
CA LYS A 140 21.09 2.80 -13.07
C LYS A 140 22.42 2.53 -12.39
N GLN A 141 22.47 2.66 -11.07
CA GLN A 141 23.71 2.49 -10.30
C GLN A 141 24.11 1.03 -10.12
N PHE A 142 23.13 0.14 -9.95
CA PHE A 142 23.39 -1.24 -9.53
C PHE A 142 22.91 -2.29 -10.52
N THR A 143 22.10 -1.95 -11.53
CA THR A 143 21.48 -2.92 -12.46
C THR A 143 20.73 -4.00 -11.68
N THR A 144 19.77 -3.57 -10.86
CA THR A 144 19.03 -4.45 -9.95
C THR A 144 18.09 -5.39 -10.68
N ASP A 145 17.90 -6.57 -10.11
CA ASP A 145 16.87 -7.52 -10.51
C ASP A 145 15.52 -7.17 -9.85
N LEU A 146 15.57 -6.74 -8.58
CA LEU A 146 14.42 -6.39 -7.76
C LEU A 146 14.67 -5.12 -6.95
N LEU A 147 13.63 -4.32 -6.79
CA LEU A 147 13.61 -3.13 -5.96
C LEU A 147 12.51 -3.24 -4.89
N LEU A 148 12.89 -3.09 -3.63
CA LEU A 148 11.96 -3.13 -2.50
C LEU A 148 11.61 -1.70 -2.07
N ILE A 149 10.33 -1.44 -1.78
CA ILE A 149 9.84 -0.12 -1.37
C ILE A 149 8.99 -0.30 -0.12
N GLU A 150 9.39 0.27 1.00
CA GLU A 150 8.57 0.35 2.22
C GLU A 150 7.81 1.68 2.28
N SER A 151 6.53 1.66 2.67
CA SER A 151 5.75 2.87 2.94
C SER A 151 5.97 3.38 4.37
N GLY A 152 5.80 4.68 4.61
CA GLY A 152 6.06 5.32 5.92
C GLY A 152 5.04 5.04 7.03
N GLY A 153 4.29 3.94 6.92
CA GLY A 153 3.22 3.59 7.83
C GLY A 153 1.94 4.32 7.50
N ASP A 154 0.96 3.56 7.05
CA ASP A 154 -0.24 4.08 6.43
C ASP A 154 -1.49 3.38 6.98
N ASN A 155 -2.63 4.07 7.06
CA ASN A 155 -3.92 3.44 7.34
C ASN A 155 -4.24 2.26 6.38
N LEU A 156 -5.10 1.34 6.85
CA LEU A 156 -5.57 0.12 6.16
C LEU A 156 -5.99 0.29 4.68
N ALA A 157 -6.36 1.50 4.26
CA ALA A 157 -6.83 1.82 2.90
C ALA A 157 -5.71 2.25 1.92
N ALA A 158 -4.45 2.23 2.34
CA ALA A 158 -3.34 2.71 1.54
C ALA A 158 -2.90 1.68 0.51
N ASN A 159 -3.19 1.98 -0.75
CA ASN A 159 -2.81 1.15 -1.88
C ASN A 159 -1.70 1.86 -2.65
N TYR A 160 -0.64 1.13 -3.02
CA TYR A 160 0.39 1.68 -3.91
C TYR A 160 -0.24 2.01 -5.27
N SER A 161 0.29 3.05 -5.91
CA SER A 161 0.12 3.22 -7.36
C SER A 161 0.71 2.02 -8.08
N ARG A 162 0.00 1.50 -9.08
CA ARG A 162 0.51 0.45 -9.97
C ARG A 162 1.68 0.91 -10.84
N GLU A 163 1.81 2.22 -11.01
CA GLU A 163 2.99 2.79 -11.66
C GLU A 163 4.21 2.73 -10.74
N LEU A 164 4.03 2.59 -9.42
CA LEU A 164 5.12 2.50 -8.46
C LEU A 164 5.50 1.06 -8.11
N ALA A 165 4.53 0.21 -7.76
CA ALA A 165 4.75 -1.16 -7.32
C ALA A 165 4.05 -2.17 -8.23
N ASP A 166 4.81 -3.15 -8.70
CA ASP A 166 4.29 -4.25 -9.52
C ASP A 166 3.64 -5.35 -8.69
N PHE A 167 4.18 -5.52 -7.49
CA PHE A 167 3.66 -6.44 -6.50
C PHE A 167 3.57 -5.72 -5.16
N ILE A 168 2.47 -5.92 -4.47
CA ILE A 168 2.22 -5.27 -3.18
C ILE A 168 2.06 -6.35 -2.14
N ILE A 169 2.85 -6.25 -1.07
CA ILE A 169 2.69 -7.01 0.16
C ILE A 169 2.10 -6.07 1.20
N TYR A 170 0.94 -6.42 1.73
CA TYR A 170 0.31 -5.67 2.80
C TYR A 170 0.50 -6.40 4.13
N VAL A 171 1.11 -5.72 5.10
CA VAL A 171 1.47 -6.28 6.41
C VAL A 171 0.49 -5.78 7.46
N ILE A 172 -0.24 -6.72 8.06
CA ILE A 172 -1.11 -6.50 9.22
C ILE A 172 -0.54 -7.25 10.42
N ASP A 173 -0.74 -6.69 11.61
CA ASP A 173 -0.38 -7.33 12.88
C ASP A 173 -1.64 -7.59 13.71
N VAL A 174 -1.66 -8.74 14.39
CA VAL A 174 -2.80 -9.21 15.19
C VAL A 174 -2.94 -8.40 16.48
N ALA A 175 -1.84 -7.87 17.04
CA ALA A 175 -1.90 -7.07 18.26
C ALA A 175 -2.47 -5.65 18.02
N GLY A 176 -2.62 -5.23 16.76
CA GLY A 176 -3.24 -3.97 16.35
C GLY A 176 -4.77 -3.88 16.53
N GLY A 177 -5.43 -4.99 16.85
CA GLY A 177 -6.82 -5.02 17.29
C GLY A 177 -7.85 -5.42 16.23
N ASP A 178 -8.85 -6.15 16.71
CA ASP A 178 -10.06 -6.81 16.17
C ASP A 178 -10.94 -6.06 15.12
N LYS A 179 -10.39 -5.13 14.34
CA LYS A 179 -11.11 -4.37 13.30
C LYS A 179 -10.36 -4.26 11.98
N VAL A 180 -9.78 -5.36 11.51
CA VAL A 180 -9.51 -5.51 10.07
C VAL A 180 -10.89 -5.68 9.41
N PRO A 181 -11.33 -4.81 8.48
CA PRO A 181 -12.58 -5.03 7.77
C PRO A 181 -12.50 -6.39 7.07
N HIS A 182 -13.43 -7.28 7.40
CA HIS A 182 -13.75 -8.45 6.58
C HIS A 182 -14.48 -8.01 5.32
#